data_AF-H9BQA4-F1
#
_entry.id   AF-H9BQA4-F1
#
_cell.length_a   1.000
_cell.length_b   1.000
_cell.length_c   1.000
_cell.angle_alpha   90.00
_cell.angle_beta   90.00
_cell.angle_gamma   90.00
#
_symmetry.space_group_name_H-M   'P 1'
#
loop_
_entity.id
_entity.type
_entity.pdbx_description
1 polymer ?
#
loop_
_entity_poly.entity_id
_entity_poly.type
_entity_poly.pdbx_seq_one_letter_code
_entity_poly.pdbx_strand_id
1 'polypeptide(L)'
;CDVQDYHGLPQFGKAVARFMGKARGERVKFDPERIVMAGGATGANEMLMFCLANPGDGFLVPTPYYPGFNRDLRWRTGVQLLPVVCESSNNFEITEEVLEEAYQNAQKANIKVKGVILSNPSNPLGTTMDKATLRSLVNFINHKQIHLVCDEIYAATVFRSPRFVSISEVIEEMESCNRNLVHLVYSLSKDMGLPGFRVGIVYSYNDHVVSRGRKMSSFGLI
;
A
#
# COMPACT_ATOMS: atom_id res chain seq x y z
N CYS A 1 -29.75 -1.55 15.33
CA CYS A 1 -28.55 -0.78 15.70
C CYS A 1 -28.10 -0.02 14.47
N ASP A 2 -28.56 1.21 14.32
CA ASP A 2 -28.28 2.03 13.12
C ASP A 2 -26.90 2.68 13.29
N VAL A 3 -25.86 1.92 12.93
CA VAL A 3 -24.49 2.42 12.95
C VAL A 3 -24.17 2.98 11.57
N GLN A 4 -24.36 4.29 11.40
CA GLN A 4 -23.99 5.05 10.20
C GLN A 4 -22.67 5.83 10.38
N ASP A 5 -21.95 5.62 11.48
CA ASP A 5 -20.66 6.26 11.71
C ASP A 5 -19.59 5.66 10.79
N TYR A 6 -18.92 6.51 10.00
CA TYR A 6 -17.84 6.14 9.10
C TYR A 6 -16.57 5.67 9.82
N HIS A 7 -16.47 5.86 11.15
CA HIS A 7 -15.47 5.21 11.99
C HIS A 7 -15.68 3.69 12.09
N GLY A 8 -16.87 3.19 11.71
CA GLY A 8 -17.25 1.80 11.87
C GLY A 8 -17.45 1.42 13.33
N LEU A 9 -17.72 0.13 13.56
CA LEU A 9 -17.79 -0.41 14.92
C LEU A 9 -16.39 -0.34 15.56
N PRO A 10 -16.20 0.31 16.72
CA PRO A 10 -14.89 0.38 17.38
C PRO A 10 -14.29 -1.00 17.66
N GLN A 11 -15.14 -2.00 17.94
CA GLN A 11 -14.73 -3.39 18.13
C GLN A 11 -14.14 -4.00 16.85
N PHE A 12 -14.66 -3.62 15.69
CA PHE A 12 -14.14 -4.07 14.39
C PHE A 12 -12.75 -3.49 14.13
N GLY A 13 -12.56 -2.18 14.29
CA GLY A 13 -11.24 -1.55 14.14
C GLY A 13 -10.18 -2.19 15.03
N LYS A 14 -10.52 -2.45 16.31
CA LYS A 14 -9.65 -3.19 17.25
C LYS A 14 -9.35 -4.62 16.81
N ALA A 15 -10.36 -5.35 16.32
CA ALA A 15 -10.19 -6.71 15.84
C ALA A 15 -9.27 -6.77 14.60
N VAL A 16 -9.46 -5.87 13.65
CA VAL A 16 -8.63 -5.74 12.45
C VAL A 16 -7.19 -5.39 12.80
N ALA A 17 -6.97 -4.37 13.64
CA ALA A 17 -5.63 -3.97 14.05
C ALA A 17 -4.87 -5.13 14.73
N ARG A 18 -5.55 -5.87 15.61
CA ARG A 18 -4.98 -7.06 16.25
C ARG A 18 -4.69 -8.17 15.23
N PHE A 19 -5.59 -8.40 14.28
CA PHE A 19 -5.39 -9.39 13.23
C PHE A 19 -4.20 -9.03 12.33
N MET A 20 -4.07 -7.77 11.91
CA MET A 20 -2.92 -7.28 11.14
C MET A 20 -1.60 -7.47 11.89
N GLY A 21 -1.58 -7.22 13.21
CA GLY A 21 -0.42 -7.52 14.07
C GLY A 21 -0.09 -9.01 14.07
N LYS A 22 -1.09 -9.89 14.25
CA LYS A 22 -0.91 -11.35 14.23
C LYS A 22 -0.42 -11.89 12.89
N ALA A 23 -0.95 -11.38 11.78
CA ALA A 23 -0.50 -11.72 10.42
C ALA A 23 1.00 -11.40 10.22
N ARG A 24 1.54 -10.46 11.00
CA ARG A 24 2.95 -10.06 11.03
C ARG A 24 3.68 -10.61 12.26
N GLY A 25 3.18 -11.70 12.85
CA GLY A 25 3.79 -12.37 14.00
C GLY A 25 3.97 -11.50 15.24
N GLU A 26 3.08 -10.53 15.46
CA GLU A 26 3.08 -9.57 16.57
C GLU A 26 4.35 -8.70 16.69
N ARG A 27 5.14 -8.60 15.62
CA ARG A 27 6.37 -7.79 15.58
C ARG A 27 6.11 -6.29 15.43
N VAL A 28 4.91 -5.92 15.00
CA VAL A 28 4.45 -4.54 14.84
C VAL A 28 3.05 -4.39 15.43
N LYS A 29 2.76 -3.20 15.95
CA LYS A 29 1.43 -2.87 16.50
C LYS A 29 0.74 -1.84 15.61
N PHE A 30 -0.54 -2.08 15.34
CA PHE A 30 -1.38 -1.16 14.60
C PHE A 30 -2.33 -0.45 15.55
N ASP A 31 -2.41 0.87 15.40
CA ASP A 31 -3.38 1.67 16.13
C ASP A 31 -4.77 1.51 15.47
N PRO A 32 -5.78 1.00 16.20
CA PRO A 32 -7.13 0.89 15.65
C PRO A 32 -7.71 2.24 15.22
N GLU A 33 -7.26 3.37 15.79
CA GLU A 33 -7.70 4.70 15.39
C GLU A 33 -7.06 5.19 14.08
N ARG A 34 -6.19 4.40 13.45
CA ARG A 34 -5.66 4.67 12.11
C ARG A 34 -6.24 3.76 11.02
N ILE A 35 -7.09 2.81 11.42
CA ILE A 35 -7.79 1.93 10.49
C ILE A 35 -8.90 2.72 9.80
N VAL A 36 -8.85 2.73 8.46
CA VAL A 36 -9.87 3.31 7.60
C VAL A 36 -10.44 2.20 6.72
N MET A 37 -11.76 2.03 6.75
CA MET A 37 -12.45 1.02 5.94
C MET A 37 -12.63 1.50 4.50
N ALA A 38 -12.62 0.56 3.56
CA ALA A 38 -12.93 0.79 2.16
C ALA A 38 -13.62 -0.44 1.55
N GLY A 39 -14.25 -0.27 0.38
CA GLY A 39 -14.92 -1.34 -0.37
C GLY A 39 -13.93 -2.34 -0.99
N GLY A 40 -13.33 -3.18 -0.15
CA GLY A 40 -12.24 -4.09 -0.53
C GLY A 40 -10.92 -3.36 -0.84
N ALA A 41 -9.89 -4.13 -1.21
CA ALA A 41 -8.59 -3.57 -1.60
C ALA A 41 -8.68 -2.67 -2.84
N THR A 42 -9.60 -2.95 -3.76
CA THR A 42 -9.87 -2.07 -4.93
C THR A 42 -10.27 -0.66 -4.48
N GLY A 43 -11.25 -0.53 -3.59
CA GLY A 43 -11.66 0.77 -3.07
C GLY A 43 -10.57 1.43 -2.20
N ALA A 44 -9.79 0.64 -1.45
CA ALA A 44 -8.69 1.14 -0.64
C ALA A 44 -7.57 1.76 -1.50
N ASN A 45 -7.16 1.06 -2.55
CA ASN A 45 -6.16 1.51 -3.51
C ASN A 45 -6.59 2.82 -4.20
N GLU A 46 -7.82 2.87 -4.69
CA GLU A 46 -8.37 4.06 -5.32
C GLU A 46 -8.50 5.25 -4.35
N MET A 47 -8.97 5.01 -3.12
CA MET A 47 -9.08 6.03 -2.09
C MET A 47 -7.72 6.67 -1.77
N LEU A 48 -6.66 5.86 -1.68
CA LEU A 48 -5.31 6.37 -1.49
C LEU A 48 -4.87 7.24 -2.67
N MET A 49 -5.15 6.83 -3.91
CA MET A 49 -4.80 7.67 -5.07
C MET A 49 -5.48 9.03 -5.02
N PHE A 50 -6.77 9.09 -4.67
CA PHE A 50 -7.47 10.37 -4.46
C PHE A 50 -6.89 11.21 -3.31
N CYS A 51 -6.33 10.57 -2.28
CA CYS A 51 -5.73 11.29 -1.16
C CYS A 51 -4.32 11.84 -1.49
N LEU A 52 -3.57 11.15 -2.34
CA LEU A 52 -2.13 11.33 -2.50
C LEU A 52 -1.73 12.04 -3.81
N ALA A 53 -2.58 12.03 -4.82
CA ALA A 53 -2.28 12.55 -6.16
C ALA A 53 -3.45 13.32 -6.78
N ASN A 54 -3.10 14.21 -7.70
CA ASN A 54 -4.06 14.89 -8.57
C ASN A 54 -4.13 14.20 -9.94
N PRO A 55 -5.18 14.45 -10.74
CA PRO A 55 -5.21 14.02 -12.13
C PRO A 55 -3.96 14.48 -12.89
N GLY A 56 -3.32 13.56 -13.61
CA GLY A 56 -2.07 13.80 -14.35
C GLY A 56 -0.79 13.49 -13.57
N ASP A 57 -0.82 13.45 -12.23
CA ASP A 57 0.31 13.00 -11.41
C ASP A 57 0.60 11.50 -11.64
N GLY A 58 1.83 11.06 -11.34
CA GLY A 58 2.28 9.69 -11.58
C GLY A 58 2.65 8.91 -10.33
N PHE A 59 2.46 7.59 -10.36
CA PHE A 59 2.97 6.64 -9.37
C PHE A 59 3.88 5.62 -10.05
N LEU A 60 5.06 5.39 -9.48
CA LEU A 60 5.98 4.33 -9.90
C LEU A 60 5.41 2.97 -9.48
N VAL A 61 5.43 1.99 -10.38
CA VAL A 61 4.93 0.64 -10.12
C VAL A 61 5.89 -0.43 -10.69
N PRO A 62 6.50 -1.28 -9.84
CA PRO A 62 7.33 -2.39 -10.27
C PRO A 62 6.58 -3.37 -11.17
N THR A 63 7.17 -3.78 -12.30
CA THR A 63 6.58 -4.77 -13.21
C THR A 63 7.25 -6.14 -13.06
N PRO A 64 6.48 -7.25 -13.10
CA PRO A 64 5.04 -7.32 -13.31
C PRO A 64 4.23 -6.98 -12.04
N TYR A 65 3.06 -6.36 -12.22
CA TYR A 65 2.13 -5.99 -11.14
C TYR A 65 0.71 -6.50 -11.41
N TYR A 66 -0.15 -6.43 -10.39
CA TYR A 66 -1.56 -6.79 -10.48
C TYR A 66 -2.30 -5.98 -11.57
N PRO A 67 -2.81 -6.61 -12.65
CA PRO A 67 -3.40 -5.87 -13.78
C PRO A 67 -4.54 -4.94 -13.42
N GLY A 68 -5.28 -5.24 -12.34
CA GLY A 68 -6.38 -4.40 -11.86
C GLY A 68 -5.94 -3.01 -11.40
N PHE A 69 -4.66 -2.80 -11.09
CA PHE A 69 -4.11 -1.46 -10.83
C PHE A 69 -4.36 -0.47 -11.97
N ASN A 70 -4.36 -0.92 -13.23
CA ASN A 70 -4.68 -0.04 -14.36
C ASN A 70 -6.08 0.56 -14.26
N ARG A 71 -7.02 -0.19 -13.70
CA ARG A 71 -8.40 0.28 -13.49
C ARG A 71 -8.49 1.05 -12.18
N ASP A 72 -8.10 0.39 -11.08
CA ASP A 72 -8.33 0.83 -9.71
C ASP A 72 -7.58 2.12 -9.39
N LEU A 73 -6.38 2.30 -9.95
CA LEU A 73 -5.53 3.45 -9.65
C LEU A 73 -5.68 4.61 -10.63
N ARG A 74 -6.20 4.38 -11.85
CA ARG A 74 -6.16 5.39 -12.94
C ARG A 74 -7.53 5.90 -13.37
N TRP A 75 -8.56 5.03 -13.41
CA TRP A 75 -9.78 5.30 -14.17
C TRP A 75 -10.49 6.57 -13.71
N ARG A 76 -10.82 6.65 -12.42
CA ARG A 76 -11.54 7.82 -11.87
C ARG A 76 -10.62 8.90 -11.31
N THR A 77 -9.39 8.55 -11.01
CA THR A 77 -8.40 9.41 -10.35
C THR A 77 -7.62 10.27 -11.35
N GLY A 78 -7.51 9.82 -12.61
CA GLY A 78 -6.65 10.43 -13.63
C GLY A 78 -5.15 10.27 -13.35
N VAL A 79 -4.76 9.43 -12.38
CA VAL A 79 -3.35 9.17 -12.05
C VAL A 79 -2.72 8.30 -13.13
N GLN A 80 -1.44 8.55 -13.41
CA GLN A 80 -0.63 7.78 -14.35
C GLN A 80 0.16 6.69 -13.61
N LEU A 81 0.23 5.49 -14.18
CA LEU A 81 1.13 4.44 -13.70
C LEU A 81 2.40 4.42 -14.53
N LEU A 82 3.52 4.57 -13.86
CA LEU A 82 4.85 4.68 -14.42
C LEU A 82 5.60 3.37 -14.13
N PRO A 83 5.79 2.50 -15.13
CA PRO A 83 6.39 1.19 -14.89
C PRO A 83 7.85 1.32 -14.46
N VAL A 84 8.22 0.58 -13.41
CA VAL A 84 9.61 0.31 -13.03
C VAL A 84 9.90 -1.10 -13.52
N VAL A 85 10.73 -1.22 -14.56
CA VAL A 85 10.97 -2.50 -15.23
C VAL A 85 11.91 -3.34 -14.37
N CYS A 86 11.38 -4.40 -13.76
CA CYS A 86 12.19 -5.43 -13.11
C CYS A 86 12.37 -6.60 -14.08
N GLU A 87 13.59 -7.11 -14.20
CA GLU A 87 13.92 -8.14 -15.17
C GLU A 87 13.94 -9.54 -14.55
N SER A 88 13.76 -10.57 -15.36
CA SER A 88 13.94 -11.95 -14.89
C SER A 88 15.39 -12.28 -14.52
N SER A 89 16.36 -11.52 -15.05
CA SER A 89 17.80 -11.70 -14.84
C SER A 89 18.20 -11.57 -13.36
N ASN A 90 17.50 -10.73 -12.59
CA ASN A 90 17.70 -10.51 -11.16
C ASN A 90 16.50 -10.98 -10.31
N ASN A 91 15.75 -11.99 -10.77
CA ASN A 91 14.54 -12.49 -10.11
C ASN A 91 13.44 -11.43 -9.87
N PHE A 92 13.36 -10.42 -10.73
CA PHE A 92 12.43 -9.29 -10.62
C PHE A 92 12.63 -8.47 -9.34
N GLU A 93 13.85 -8.42 -8.81
CA GLU A 93 14.18 -7.58 -7.66
C GLU A 93 14.13 -6.09 -8.02
N ILE A 94 13.66 -5.29 -7.06
CA ILE A 94 13.59 -3.84 -7.18
C ILE A 94 14.91 -3.27 -6.66
N THR A 95 15.64 -2.58 -7.53
CA THR A 95 16.88 -1.91 -7.15
C THR A 95 16.71 -0.40 -7.15
N GLU A 96 17.61 0.31 -6.49
CA GLU A 96 17.58 1.78 -6.44
C GLU A 96 17.80 2.38 -7.83
N GLU A 97 18.64 1.74 -8.65
CA GLU A 97 18.97 2.18 -10.01
C GLU A 97 17.74 2.18 -10.91
N VAL A 98 16.94 1.10 -10.90
CA VAL A 98 15.72 1.01 -11.73
C VAL A 98 14.63 1.97 -11.25
N LEU A 99 14.55 2.23 -9.94
CA LEU A 99 13.63 3.23 -9.38
C LEU A 99 14.04 4.65 -9.79
N GLU A 100 15.33 4.97 -9.71
CA GLU A 100 15.87 6.25 -10.12
C GLU A 100 15.68 6.47 -11.62
N GLU A 101 15.96 5.47 -12.45
CA GLU A 101 15.75 5.55 -13.90
C GLU A 101 14.30 5.86 -14.24
N ALA A 102 13.35 5.12 -13.65
CA ALA A 102 11.92 5.34 -13.88
C ALA A 102 11.47 6.73 -13.40
N TYR A 103 11.98 7.18 -12.25
CA TYR A 103 11.72 8.52 -11.73
C TYR A 103 12.25 9.61 -12.68
N GLN A 104 13.48 9.48 -13.16
CA GLN A 104 14.09 10.44 -14.09
C GLN A 104 13.37 10.46 -15.44
N ASN A 105 12.95 9.30 -15.95
CA ASN A 105 12.18 9.22 -17.19
C ASN A 105 10.82 9.90 -17.05
N ALA A 106 10.14 9.75 -15.91
CA ALA A 106 8.91 10.47 -15.61
C ALA A 106 9.11 11.99 -15.56
N GLN A 107 10.21 12.45 -14.94
CA GLN A 107 10.57 13.87 -14.92
C GLN A 107 10.82 14.42 -16.32
N LYS A 108 11.54 13.70 -17.19
CA LYS A 108 11.75 14.08 -18.60
C LYS A 108 10.44 14.19 -19.38
N ALA A 109 9.45 13.36 -19.05
CA ALA A 109 8.10 13.42 -19.61
C ALA A 109 7.21 14.50 -18.98
N ASN A 110 7.75 15.35 -18.08
CA ASN A 110 7.01 16.35 -17.31
C ASN A 110 5.87 15.78 -16.44
N ILE A 111 6.04 14.54 -15.96
CA ILE A 111 5.09 13.89 -15.06
C ILE A 111 5.59 14.05 -13.63
N LYS A 112 4.75 14.63 -12.76
CA LYS A 112 5.07 14.77 -11.34
C LYS A 112 4.85 13.44 -10.63
N VAL A 113 5.94 12.81 -10.19
CA VAL A 113 5.88 11.56 -9.42
C VAL A 113 5.44 11.87 -7.99
N LYS A 114 4.38 11.19 -7.53
CA LYS A 114 3.80 11.34 -6.20
C LYS A 114 4.15 10.19 -5.27
N GLY A 115 4.55 9.04 -5.79
CA GLY A 115 4.96 7.92 -4.95
C GLY A 115 5.29 6.66 -5.72
N VAL A 116 5.59 5.62 -4.96
CA VAL A 116 5.75 4.24 -5.38
C VAL A 116 4.59 3.44 -4.84
N ILE A 117 3.99 2.57 -5.66
CA ILE A 117 3.01 1.57 -5.22
C ILE A 117 3.50 0.17 -5.59
N LEU A 118 3.44 -0.74 -4.62
CA LEU A 118 3.86 -2.13 -4.79
C LEU A 118 2.97 -3.08 -4.00
N SER A 119 3.00 -4.36 -4.38
CA SER A 119 2.41 -5.44 -3.59
C SER A 119 3.49 -6.27 -2.93
N ASN A 120 3.39 -6.49 -1.61
CA ASN A 120 4.28 -7.38 -0.87
C ASN A 120 3.48 -8.16 0.18
N PRO A 121 3.31 -9.50 0.05
CA PRO A 121 3.84 -10.35 -1.00
C PRO A 121 3.36 -9.99 -2.42
N SER A 122 4.22 -10.25 -3.41
CA SER A 122 4.03 -9.82 -4.79
C SER A 122 2.96 -10.64 -5.53
N ASN A 123 2.15 -9.95 -6.32
CA ASN A 123 1.24 -10.53 -7.29
C ASN A 123 1.59 -9.95 -8.67
N PRO A 124 2.03 -10.76 -9.66
CA PRO A 124 1.83 -12.21 -9.79
C PRO A 124 2.95 -13.12 -9.29
N LEU A 125 4.07 -12.59 -8.78
CA LEU A 125 5.28 -13.40 -8.54
C LEU A 125 5.15 -14.40 -7.37
N GLY A 126 4.27 -14.13 -6.41
CA GLY A 126 4.12 -14.99 -5.22
C GLY A 126 5.35 -15.00 -4.31
N THR A 127 6.20 -13.99 -4.41
CA THR A 127 7.43 -13.81 -3.64
C THR A 127 7.26 -12.71 -2.60
N THR A 128 7.97 -12.82 -1.48
CA THR A 128 8.10 -11.76 -0.48
C THR A 128 9.34 -10.94 -0.76
N MET A 129 9.26 -9.62 -0.60
CA MET A 129 10.45 -8.77 -0.65
C MET A 129 11.28 -8.97 0.61
N ASP A 130 12.60 -9.01 0.45
CA ASP A 130 13.51 -9.05 1.58
C ASP A 130 13.59 -7.67 2.27
N LYS A 131 14.12 -7.70 3.49
CA LYS A 131 14.20 -6.51 4.35
C LYS A 131 15.14 -5.44 3.81
N ALA A 132 16.22 -5.81 3.11
CA ALA A 132 17.18 -4.85 2.58
C ALA A 132 16.56 -4.09 1.40
N THR A 133 15.84 -4.78 0.52
CA THR A 133 15.07 -4.16 -0.57
C THR A 133 14.01 -3.18 -0.03
N LEU A 134 13.25 -3.57 1.00
CA LEU A 134 12.28 -2.66 1.63
C LEU A 134 12.96 -1.44 2.27
N ARG A 135 14.13 -1.60 2.91
CA ARG A 135 14.92 -0.47 3.44
C ARG A 135 15.38 0.48 2.34
N SER A 136 15.87 -0.07 1.22
CA SER A 136 16.26 0.73 0.05
C SER A 136 15.07 1.54 -0.50
N LEU A 137 13.89 0.92 -0.62
CA LEU A 137 12.65 1.60 -1.00
C LEU A 137 12.29 2.75 -0.05
N VAL A 138 12.40 2.54 1.27
CA VAL A 138 12.14 3.60 2.25
C VAL A 138 13.16 4.73 2.14
N ASN A 139 14.44 4.43 1.88
CA ASN A 139 15.45 5.47 1.66
C ASN A 139 15.13 6.29 0.41
N PHE A 140 14.80 5.62 -0.70
CA PHE A 140 14.45 6.26 -1.96
C PHE A 140 13.26 7.23 -1.81
N ILE A 141 12.15 6.77 -1.20
CA ILE A 141 10.97 7.63 -1.03
C ILE A 141 11.21 8.81 -0.08
N ASN A 142 12.06 8.62 0.94
CA ASN A 142 12.49 9.72 1.82
C ASN A 142 13.38 10.72 1.09
N HIS A 143 14.34 10.26 0.28
CA HIS A 143 15.21 11.17 -0.48
C HIS A 143 14.41 12.00 -1.49
N LYS A 144 13.43 11.40 -2.17
CA LYS A 144 12.57 12.10 -3.15
C LYS A 144 11.39 12.85 -2.54
N GLN A 145 11.11 12.67 -1.25
CA GLN A 145 9.91 13.18 -0.57
C GLN A 145 8.60 12.79 -1.29
N ILE A 146 8.50 11.52 -1.67
CA ILE A 146 7.32 10.93 -2.33
C ILE A 146 6.71 9.83 -1.45
N HIS A 147 5.48 9.42 -1.75
CA HIS A 147 4.77 8.42 -0.95
C HIS A 147 5.20 6.98 -1.27
N LEU A 148 4.99 6.07 -0.34
CA LEU A 148 5.09 4.62 -0.51
C LEU A 148 3.76 3.99 -0.11
N VAL A 149 3.10 3.34 -1.06
CA VAL A 149 1.90 2.54 -0.84
C VAL A 149 2.27 1.06 -0.95
N CYS A 150 2.15 0.32 0.14
CA CYS A 150 2.37 -1.12 0.17
C CYS A 150 1.03 -1.86 0.28
N ASP A 151 0.65 -2.54 -0.79
CA ASP A 151 -0.46 -3.48 -0.79
C ASP A 151 0.03 -4.81 -0.19
N GLU A 152 -0.30 -5.02 1.08
CA GLU A 152 0.09 -6.20 1.86
C GLU A 152 -1.07 -7.21 1.98
N ILE A 153 -2.00 -7.24 1.02
CA ILE A 153 -3.17 -8.14 1.00
C ILE A 153 -2.83 -9.64 1.12
N TYR A 154 -1.59 -10.04 0.84
CA TYR A 154 -1.15 -11.44 0.96
C TYR A 154 -0.33 -11.70 2.25
N ALA A 155 -0.31 -10.76 3.21
CA ALA A 155 0.52 -10.84 4.41
C ALA A 155 0.37 -12.17 5.18
N ALA A 156 -0.86 -12.70 5.31
CA ALA A 156 -1.10 -13.95 6.03
C ALA A 156 -1.09 -15.21 5.15
N THR A 157 -0.70 -15.11 3.88
CA THR A 157 -0.59 -16.27 2.96
C THR A 157 0.84 -16.77 2.77
N VAL A 158 1.80 -16.32 3.58
CA VAL A 158 3.19 -16.78 3.49
C VAL A 158 3.39 -18.05 4.31
N PHE A 159 3.53 -19.18 3.60
CA PHE A 159 3.63 -20.53 4.19
C PHE A 159 5.05 -21.14 4.11
N ARG A 160 6.01 -20.42 3.52
CA ARG A 160 7.41 -20.88 3.35
C ARG A 160 8.38 -19.75 3.62
N SER A 161 9.61 -20.10 3.98
CA SER A 161 10.72 -19.14 4.10
C SER A 161 11.10 -18.55 2.74
N PRO A 162 11.60 -17.30 2.70
CA PRO A 162 11.77 -16.38 3.83
C PRO A 162 10.43 -15.88 4.37
N ARG A 163 10.40 -15.49 5.65
CA ARG A 163 9.18 -14.98 6.29
C ARG A 163 8.76 -13.66 5.66
N PHE A 164 7.47 -13.36 5.73
CA PHE A 164 6.96 -12.04 5.41
C PHE A 164 7.60 -10.97 6.31
N VAL A 165 8.02 -9.86 5.70
CA VAL A 165 8.46 -8.63 6.36
C VAL A 165 7.52 -7.52 5.91
N SER A 166 6.76 -6.96 6.83
CA SER A 166 5.93 -5.79 6.55
C SER A 166 6.78 -4.53 6.48
N ILE A 167 6.37 -3.56 5.66
CA ILE A 167 7.00 -2.22 5.65
C ILE A 167 6.92 -1.55 7.02
N SER A 168 5.90 -1.86 7.82
CA SER A 168 5.78 -1.41 9.21
C SER A 168 6.95 -1.86 10.09
N GLU A 169 7.45 -3.09 9.90
CA GLU A 169 8.60 -3.62 10.65
C GLU A 169 9.86 -2.83 10.28
N VAL A 170 9.99 -2.47 9.00
CA VAL A 170 11.15 -1.76 8.47
C VAL A 170 11.22 -0.33 9.00
N ILE A 171 10.10 0.40 8.96
CA ILE A 171 10.09 1.81 9.40
C ILE A 171 10.18 1.97 10.92
N GLU A 172 9.79 0.96 11.70
CA GLU A 172 10.00 0.98 13.17
C GLU A 172 11.49 0.91 13.53
N GLU A 173 12.31 0.31 12.66
CA GLU A 173 13.77 0.22 12.84
C GLU A 173 14.54 1.32 12.09
N MET A 174 13.86 2.34 11.56
CA MET A 174 14.45 3.46 10.82
C MET A 174 14.09 4.79 11.47
N GLU A 175 14.96 5.30 12.34
CA GLU A 175 14.73 6.53 13.09
C GLU A 175 14.52 7.78 12.22
N SER A 176 15.21 7.86 11.08
CA SER A 176 15.17 9.02 10.17
C SER A 176 14.05 8.95 9.12
N CYS A 177 13.19 7.93 9.15
CA CYS A 177 12.12 7.78 8.17
C CYS A 177 10.96 8.75 8.44
N ASN A 178 10.59 9.55 7.44
CA ASN A 178 9.33 10.29 7.45
C ASN A 178 8.15 9.33 7.25
N ARG A 179 7.61 8.83 8.36
CA ARG A 179 6.48 7.88 8.38
C ARG A 179 5.24 8.41 7.67
N ASN A 180 5.05 9.73 7.58
CA ASN A 180 3.90 10.35 6.89
C ASN A 180 3.85 10.06 5.38
N LEU A 181 4.93 9.52 4.81
CA LEU A 181 5.00 9.08 3.42
C LEU A 181 4.57 7.61 3.24
N VAL A 182 4.37 6.85 4.31
CA VAL A 182 4.12 5.40 4.24
C VAL A 182 2.66 5.06 4.50
N HIS A 183 2.09 4.23 3.63
CA HIS A 183 0.69 3.83 3.63
C HIS A 183 0.58 2.34 3.32
N LEU A 184 -0.32 1.66 4.01
CA LEU A 184 -0.64 0.26 3.80
C LEU A 184 -2.04 0.12 3.20
N VAL A 185 -2.15 -0.83 2.29
CA VAL A 185 -3.42 -1.40 1.85
C VAL A 185 -3.50 -2.84 2.32
N TYR A 186 -4.64 -3.21 2.89
CA TYR A 186 -4.92 -4.56 3.34
C TYR A 186 -6.37 -4.94 3.06
N SER A 187 -6.68 -6.24 3.06
CA SER A 187 -8.03 -6.74 2.79
C SER A 187 -8.14 -8.20 3.23
N LEU A 188 -9.33 -8.62 3.67
CA LEU A 188 -9.57 -10.02 4.08
C LEU A 188 -9.92 -10.95 2.89
N SER A 189 -9.92 -10.41 1.68
CA SER A 189 -10.35 -11.13 0.48
C SER A 189 -9.49 -12.33 0.11
N LYS A 190 -8.20 -12.35 0.47
CA LYS A 190 -7.23 -13.34 -0.03
C LYS A 190 -6.82 -14.33 1.05
N ASP A 191 -6.44 -13.81 2.21
CA ASP A 191 -5.93 -14.57 3.34
C ASP A 191 -7.04 -15.32 4.08
N MET A 192 -8.23 -14.70 4.21
CA MET A 192 -9.39 -15.35 4.84
C MET A 192 -10.38 -15.93 3.82
N GLY A 193 -10.15 -15.74 2.52
CA GLY A 193 -11.08 -16.21 1.49
C GLY A 193 -12.46 -15.56 1.56
N LEU A 194 -12.55 -14.31 2.05
CA LEU A 194 -13.81 -13.58 2.21
C LEU A 194 -13.97 -12.41 1.23
N PRO A 195 -13.76 -12.59 -0.10
CA PRO A 195 -13.85 -11.47 -1.02
C PRO A 195 -15.26 -10.88 -1.01
N GLY A 196 -16.32 -11.69 -0.89
CA GLY A 196 -17.71 -11.22 -0.92
C GLY A 196 -18.07 -10.21 0.16
N PHE A 197 -17.33 -10.17 1.28
CA PHE A 197 -17.62 -9.27 2.40
C PHE A 197 -17.06 -7.85 2.20
N ARG A 198 -16.28 -7.63 1.13
CA ARG A 198 -15.78 -6.31 0.72
C ARG A 198 -15.00 -5.57 1.82
N VAL A 199 -14.28 -6.31 2.67
CA VAL A 199 -13.47 -5.73 3.75
C VAL A 199 -12.13 -5.25 3.21
N GLY A 200 -12.03 -3.95 2.91
CA GLY A 200 -10.80 -3.26 2.56
C GLY A 200 -10.35 -2.35 3.69
N ILE A 201 -9.04 -2.23 3.86
CA ILE A 201 -8.41 -1.45 4.94
C ILE A 201 -7.31 -0.59 4.33
N VAL A 202 -7.36 0.70 4.64
CA VAL A 202 -6.23 1.61 4.53
C VAL A 202 -5.69 1.84 5.92
N TYR A 203 -4.39 1.66 6.10
CA TYR A 203 -3.69 2.07 7.32
C TYR A 203 -2.59 3.05 6.93
N SER A 204 -2.70 4.28 7.42
CA SER A 204 -1.71 5.31 7.12
C SER A 204 -1.11 5.88 8.41
N TYR A 205 0.19 6.11 8.36
CA TYR A 205 0.92 6.85 9.39
C TYR A 205 0.73 8.37 9.28
N ASN A 206 0.02 8.86 8.25
CA ASN A 206 -0.26 10.27 8.01
C ASN A 206 -1.69 10.61 8.44
N ASP A 207 -1.83 11.51 9.41
CA ASP A 207 -3.12 11.89 10.01
C ASP A 207 -4.06 12.56 9.01
N HIS A 208 -3.52 13.32 8.06
CA HIS A 208 -4.33 13.95 7.02
C HIS A 208 -4.90 12.91 6.06
N VAL A 209 -4.14 11.87 5.73
CA VAL A 209 -4.62 10.76 4.88
C VAL A 209 -5.68 9.95 5.63
N VAL A 210 -5.49 9.67 6.92
CA VAL A 210 -6.50 8.99 7.75
C VAL A 210 -7.80 9.80 7.80
N SER A 211 -7.71 11.11 8.05
CA SER A 211 -8.88 12.00 8.12
C SER A 211 -9.63 12.10 6.79
N ARG A 212 -8.91 12.28 5.68
CA ARG A 212 -9.51 12.36 4.33
C ARG A 212 -10.10 11.01 3.90
N GLY A 213 -9.36 9.92 4.12
CA GLY A 213 -9.81 8.57 3.80
C GLY A 213 -11.11 8.20 4.52
N ARG A 214 -11.26 8.57 5.80
CA ARG A 214 -12.53 8.36 6.54
C ARG A 214 -13.71 9.12 5.96
N LYS A 215 -13.51 10.32 5.45
CA LYS A 215 -14.59 11.05 4.76
C LYS A 215 -14.98 10.34 3.48
N MET A 216 -14.00 9.75 2.78
CA MET A 216 -14.21 9.01 1.55
C MET A 216 -14.76 7.59 1.75
N SER A 217 -14.56 6.96 2.92
CA SER A 217 -15.06 5.61 3.19
C SER A 217 -16.58 5.51 3.11
N SER A 218 -17.28 6.63 3.32
CA SER A 218 -18.72 6.79 3.11
C SER A 218 -19.20 6.39 1.72
N PHE A 219 -18.36 6.52 0.67
CA PHE A 219 -18.72 6.21 -0.71
C PHE A 219 -18.57 4.73 -1.08
N GLY A 220 -17.82 3.95 -0.29
CA GLY A 220 -17.52 2.54 -0.57
C GLY A 220 -18.27 1.53 0.29
N LEU A 221 -19.12 2.01 1.20
CA LEU A 221 -19.91 1.21 2.14
C LEU A 221 -21.38 1.04 1.72
N ILE A 222 -21.74 1.49 0.51
CA ILE A 222 -23.06 1.38 -0.10
C ILE A 222 -23.05 0.29 -1.17
#